data_AF-E0UUB3-F1
#
_entry.id   AF-E0UUB3-F1
#
_cell.length_a   1.000
_cell.length_b   1.000
_cell.length_c   1.000
_cell.angle_alpha   90.00
_cell.angle_beta   90.00
_cell.angle_gamma   90.00
#
_symmetry.space_group_name_H-M   'P 1'
#
loop_
_entity.id
_entity.type
_entity.pdbx_description
1 polymer ?
#
loop_
_entity_poly.entity_id
_entity_poly.type
_entity_poly.pdbx_seq_one_letter_code
_entity_poly.pdbx_strand_id
1 'polypeptide(L)'
;MIDTEFRSEERFARLSIAYDTAEEKECVSSHVDSIIAKYARKPEEIYTTKVANGKEVLVIEYHDCDRQTGDIFEEIMKSLNITCCS
;
A
#
# COMPACT_ATOMS: atom_id res chain seq x y z
N MET A 1 16.27 -24.07 -31.92
CA MET A 1 15.60 -24.27 -30.62
C MET A 1 14.89 -22.96 -30.33
N ILE A 2 13.57 -22.95 -30.18
CA ILE A 2 12.82 -21.70 -29.98
C ILE A 2 13.10 -21.22 -28.56
N ASP A 3 13.76 -20.07 -28.45
CA ASP A 3 13.94 -19.33 -27.21
C ASP A 3 12.65 -18.54 -26.98
N THR A 4 11.98 -18.81 -25.86
CA THR A 4 10.69 -18.19 -25.53
C THR A 4 10.84 -17.55 -24.16
N GLU A 5 11.10 -16.25 -24.13
CA GLU A 5 10.98 -15.45 -22.91
C GLU A 5 9.56 -14.88 -22.82
N PHE A 6 8.74 -15.47 -21.94
CA PHE A 6 7.47 -14.89 -21.53
C PHE A 6 7.75 -13.90 -20.40
N ARG A 7 7.85 -12.60 -20.72
CA ARG A 7 7.75 -11.51 -19.73
C ARG A 7 6.34 -10.96 -19.78
N SER A 8 5.45 -11.51 -18.94
CA SER A 8 4.29 -10.74 -18.54
C SER A 8 4.76 -9.70 -17.55
N GLU A 9 4.71 -8.42 -17.92
CA GLU A 9 4.76 -7.33 -16.94
C GLU A 9 3.56 -7.51 -15.99
N GLU A 10 3.78 -8.18 -14.86
CA GLU A 10 2.81 -8.26 -13.77
C GLU A 10 2.46 -6.83 -13.36
N ARG A 11 1.21 -6.42 -13.63
CA ARG A 11 0.74 -5.06 -13.34
C ARG A 11 0.30 -4.99 -11.88
N PHE A 12 1.27 -4.83 -10.98
CA PHE A 12 0.98 -4.57 -9.59
C PHE A 12 0.64 -3.09 -9.35
N ALA A 13 -0.34 -2.86 -8.48
CA ALA A 13 -0.68 -1.57 -7.94
C ALA A 13 -0.04 -1.46 -6.54
N ARG A 14 0.72 -0.38 -6.33
CA ARG A 14 1.46 -0.13 -5.08
C ARG A 14 1.09 1.21 -4.48
N LEU A 15 0.76 1.20 -3.19
CA LEU A 15 0.63 2.40 -2.37
C LEU A 15 1.79 2.44 -1.36
N SER A 16 2.45 3.60 -1.24
CA SER A 16 3.57 3.80 -0.32
C SER A 16 3.30 5.02 0.55
N ILE A 17 3.29 4.83 1.87
CA ILE A 17 2.95 5.86 2.86
C ILE A 17 4.16 6.05 3.77
N ALA A 18 4.76 7.23 3.73
CA ALA A 18 5.89 7.59 4.59
C ALA A 18 5.39 8.19 5.91
N TYR A 19 6.08 7.87 7.00
CA TYR A 19 5.86 8.43 8.34
C TYR A 19 7.20 8.68 9.02
N ASP A 20 7.24 9.63 9.96
CA ASP A 20 8.49 10.07 10.62
C ASP A 20 8.54 9.62 12.08
N THR A 21 7.38 9.50 12.73
CA THR A 21 7.27 9.15 14.15
C THR A 21 6.63 7.77 14.37
N ALA A 22 6.85 7.20 15.56
CA ALA A 22 6.21 5.96 15.97
C ALA A 22 4.69 6.11 16.15
N GLU A 23 4.22 7.30 16.52
CA GLU A 23 2.79 7.62 16.63
C GLU A 23 2.12 7.62 15.25
N GLU A 24 2.74 8.26 14.25
CA GLU A 24 2.26 8.21 12.87
C GLU A 24 2.29 6.79 12.31
N LYS A 25 3.33 6.00 12.63
CA LYS A 25 3.40 4.58 12.25
C LYS A 25 2.19 3.79 12.74
N GLU A 26 1.84 3.96 14.01
CA GLU A 26 0.69 3.27 14.62
C GLU A 26 -0.64 3.78 14.01
N CYS A 27 -0.78 5.11 13.84
CA CYS A 27 -1.93 5.75 13.20
C CYS A 27 -2.18 5.18 11.80
N VAL A 28 -1.14 5.21 10.96
CA VAL A 28 -1.17 4.72 9.58
C VAL A 28 -1.49 3.23 9.54
N SER A 29 -0.77 2.41 10.32
CA SER A 29 -0.94 0.96 10.29
C SER A 29 -2.34 0.54 10.74
N SER A 30 -2.87 1.16 11.80
CA SER A 30 -4.22 0.86 12.31
C SER A 30 -5.32 1.26 11.32
N HIS A 31 -5.20 2.42 10.67
CA HIS A 31 -6.18 2.88 9.68
C HIS A 31 -6.15 2.03 8.41
N VAL A 32 -4.95 1.70 7.93
CA VAL A 32 -4.77 0.83 6.77
C VAL A 32 -5.38 -0.55 7.03
N ASP A 33 -5.09 -1.16 8.19
CA ASP A 33 -5.66 -2.45 8.57
C ASP A 33 -7.20 -2.40 8.66
N SER A 34 -7.75 -1.38 9.31
CA SER A 34 -9.19 -1.18 9.43
C SER A 34 -9.89 -1.05 8.07
N ILE A 35 -9.28 -0.36 7.11
CA ILE A 35 -9.84 -0.18 5.77
C ILE A 35 -9.74 -1.48 5.00
N ILE A 36 -8.56 -2.11 4.94
CA ILE A 36 -8.37 -3.40 4.26
C ILE A 36 -9.32 -4.46 4.81
N ALA A 37 -9.61 -4.45 6.12
CA ALA A 37 -10.57 -5.37 6.74
C ALA A 37 -11.97 -5.29 6.12
N LYS A 38 -12.42 -4.13 5.64
CA LYS A 38 -13.74 -3.92 5.01
C LYS A 38 -13.86 -4.58 3.64
N TYR A 39 -12.75 -4.73 2.93
CA TYR A 39 -12.73 -5.27 1.57
C TYR A 39 -12.45 -6.77 1.61
N ALA A 40 -13.18 -7.53 0.77
CA ALA A 40 -12.93 -8.96 0.61
C ALA A 40 -11.55 -9.22 -0.04
N ARG A 41 -11.15 -8.32 -0.94
CA ARG A 41 -9.83 -8.33 -1.57
C ARG A 41 -8.78 -7.88 -0.56
N LYS A 42 -7.74 -8.68 -0.38
CA LYS A 42 -6.59 -8.38 0.48
C LYS A 42 -5.37 -8.09 -0.38
N PRO A 43 -4.45 -7.24 0.09
CA PRO A 43 -3.17 -7.05 -0.58
C PRO A 43 -2.38 -8.34 -0.53
N GLU A 44 -1.55 -8.55 -1.54
CA GLU A 44 -0.63 -9.69 -1.59
C GLU A 44 0.56 -9.48 -0.68
N GLU A 45 1.06 -8.24 -0.61
CA GLU A 45 2.13 -7.88 0.30
C GLU A 45 1.82 -6.58 1.05
N ILE A 46 2.13 -6.58 2.35
CA ILE A 46 2.24 -5.39 3.19
C ILE A 46 3.55 -5.47 3.95
N TYR A 47 4.44 -4.50 3.76
CA TYR A 47 5.69 -4.44 4.49
C TYR A 47 6.11 -3.01 4.77
N THR A 48 7.00 -2.86 5.76
CA THR A 48 7.66 -1.60 6.05
C THR A 48 9.10 -1.64 5.53
N THR A 49 9.51 -0.58 4.85
CA THR A 49 10.89 -0.40 4.40
C THR A 49 11.44 0.95 4.84
N LYS A 50 12.77 1.06 4.94
CA LYS A 50 13.46 2.31 5.28
C LYS A 50 14.02 2.94 4.00
N VAL A 51 13.75 4.22 3.78
CA VAL A 51 14.34 4.98 2.68
C VAL A 51 15.64 5.65 3.11
N ALA A 52 16.45 6.09 2.14
CA ALA A 52 17.83 6.59 2.35
C ALA A 52 17.97 7.79 3.31
N ASN A 53 16.88 8.39 3.78
CA ASN A 53 16.86 9.47 4.77
C ASN A 53 16.39 9.02 6.17
N GLY A 54 16.37 7.72 6.47
CA GLY A 54 15.97 7.19 7.77
C GLY A 54 14.45 7.16 8.00
N LYS A 55 13.65 7.69 7.06
CA LYS A 55 12.20 7.59 7.09
C LYS A 55 11.74 6.16 6.85
N GLU A 56 10.73 5.74 7.59
CA GLU A 56 10.04 4.49 7.39
C GLU A 56 8.85 4.69 6.44
N VAL A 57 8.60 3.68 5.61
CA VAL A 57 7.55 3.69 4.60
C VAL A 57 6.78 2.39 4.68
N LEU A 58 5.47 2.47 4.89
CA LEU A 58 4.56 1.34 4.71
C LEU A 58 4.25 1.19 3.22
N VAL A 59 4.39 -0.02 2.71
CA VAL A 59 4.11 -0.37 1.32
C VAL A 59 3.01 -1.42 1.30
N ILE A 60 2.03 -1.22 0.41
CA ILE A 60 0.88 -2.10 0.20
C ILE A 60 0.83 -2.44 -1.30
N GLU A 61 0.81 -3.72 -1.64
CA GLU A 61 0.88 -4.21 -3.01
C GLU A 61 -0.28 -5.16 -3.36
N TYR A 62 -0.84 -4.98 -4.55
CA TYR A 62 -1.83 -5.86 -5.18
C TYR A 62 -1.34 -6.17 -6.60
N HIS A 63 -1.28 -7.43 -7.05
CA HIS A 63 -0.79 -7.81 -8.38
C HIS A 63 -1.79 -7.57 -9.52
N ASP A 64 -2.95 -6.99 -9.22
CA ASP A 64 -3.94 -6.67 -10.24
C ASP A 64 -4.57 -5.29 -9.99
N CYS A 65 -4.34 -4.40 -10.95
CA CYS A 65 -4.74 -3.00 -10.92
C CYS A 65 -6.16 -2.85 -11.46
N ASP A 66 -7.13 -3.44 -10.74
CA ASP A 66 -8.55 -3.30 -11.05
C ASP A 66 -9.15 -2.08 -10.32
N ARG A 67 -10.36 -1.68 -10.71
CA ARG A 67 -11.03 -0.48 -10.18
C ARG A 67 -11.14 -0.50 -8.66
N GLN A 68 -11.41 -1.68 -8.09
CA GLN A 68 -11.51 -1.88 -6.63
C GLN A 68 -10.21 -1.55 -5.89
N THR A 69 -9.05 -1.86 -6.48
CA THR A 69 -7.75 -1.52 -5.89
C THR A 69 -7.58 0.00 -5.80
N GLY A 70 -8.04 0.72 -6.82
CA GLY A 70 -8.12 2.18 -6.81
C GLY A 70 -9.04 2.73 -5.71
N ASP A 71 -10.24 2.15 -5.55
CA ASP A 71 -11.19 2.55 -4.51
C ASP A 71 -10.61 2.34 -3.08
N ILE A 72 -9.91 1.23 -2.85
CA ILE A 72 -9.23 0.94 -1.58
C ILE A 72 -8.15 1.99 -1.30
N PHE A 73 -7.29 2.29 -2.28
CA PHE A 73 -6.25 3.30 -2.10
C PHE A 73 -6.81 4.69 -1.87
N GLU A 74 -7.89 5.06 -2.56
CA GLU A 74 -8.56 6.34 -2.34
C GLU A 74 -9.13 6.44 -0.93
N GLU A 75 -9.78 5.38 -0.42
CA GLU A 75 -10.29 5.36 0.95
C GLU A 75 -9.16 5.46 1.98
N ILE A 76 -8.06 4.75 1.78
CA ILE A 76 -6.86 4.85 2.63
C ILE A 76 -6.33 6.28 2.65
N MET A 77 -6.11 6.88 1.48
CA MET A 77 -5.60 8.26 1.40
C MET A 77 -6.55 9.26 2.05
N LYS A 78 -7.86 9.16 1.81
CA LYS A 78 -8.86 10.03 2.45
C LYS A 78 -8.84 9.90 3.97
N SER A 79 -8.81 8.66 4.46
CA SER A 79 -8.81 8.38 5.91
C SER A 79 -7.56 8.94 6.58
N LEU A 80 -6.38 8.72 6.00
CA LEU A 80 -5.11 9.21 6.55
C LEU A 80 -5.00 10.74 6.49
N ASN A 81 -5.48 11.37 5.41
CA ASN A 81 -5.43 12.82 5.26
C ASN A 81 -6.39 13.54 6.23
N ILE A 82 -7.46 12.86 6.67
CA ILE A 82 -8.38 13.38 7.69
C ILE A 82 -7.81 13.17 9.11
N THR A 83 -7.18 12.03 9.38
CA THR A 83 -6.85 11.62 10.75
C THR A 83 -5.38 11.84 11.15
N CYS A 84 -4.43 11.60 10.26
CA CYS A 84 -2.99 11.62 10.59
C CYS A 84 -2.25 12.85 10.02
N CYS A 85 -2.91 13.72 9.22
CA CYS A 85 -2.36 14.98 8.73
C CYS A 85 -3.10 16.19 9.33
N SER A 86 -2.94 16.43 10.63
CA SER A 86 -3.40 17.66 11.33
C SER A 86 -2.22 18.44 11.89
#